data_AF-A0A924FHN1-F1
#
_entry.id   AF-A0A924FHN1-F1
#
_cell.length_a   1.000
_cell.length_b   1.000
_cell.length_c   1.000
_cell.angle_alpha   90.00
_cell.angle_beta   90.00
_cell.angle_gamma   90.00
#
_symmetry.space_group_name_H-M   'P 1'
#
loop_
_entity.id
_entity.type
_entity.pdbx_description
1 polymer ?
#
loop_
_entity_poly.entity_id
_entity_poly.type
_entity_poly.pdbx_seq_one_letter_code
_entity_poly.pdbx_strand_id
1 'polypeptide(L)'
;MKNNPELSRRNTLKLLGLGSSVGALSLFDNTATAREQGAPQYAKGLAPVKIKSVKAIATAPQGSNLIVVKVETTEPGLYGLGCAT
;
A
#
# COMPACT_ATOMS: atom_id res chain seq x y z
N MET A 1 -7.11 49.52 -11.68
CA MET A 1 -6.82 48.08 -11.82
C MET A 1 -5.38 47.84 -11.37
N LYS A 2 -5.18 47.41 -10.12
CA LYS A 2 -3.85 47.14 -9.55
C LYS A 2 -3.54 45.66 -9.80
N ASN A 3 -2.67 45.37 -10.77
CA ASN A 3 -2.35 43.99 -11.14
C ASN A 3 -1.07 43.56 -10.41
N ASN A 4 -1.24 42.66 -9.43
CA ASN A 4 -0.24 42.21 -8.47
C ASN A 4 0.94 41.45 -9.14
N PRO A 5 2.21 41.68 -8.77
CA PRO A 5 3.38 41.15 -9.49
C PRO A 5 3.86 39.78 -8.98
N GLU A 6 2.97 38.90 -8.54
CA GLU A 6 3.36 37.66 -7.84
C GLU A 6 3.32 36.36 -8.68
N LEU A 7 2.76 36.36 -9.89
CA LEU A 7 2.88 35.19 -10.77
C LEU A 7 3.17 35.60 -12.22
N SER A 8 4.41 36.06 -12.42
CA SER A 8 4.94 36.32 -13.75
C SER A 8 5.25 35.01 -14.47
N ARG A 9 4.72 34.87 -15.69
CA ARG A 9 5.00 33.75 -16.62
C ARG A 9 6.49 33.48 -16.83
N ARG A 10 7.34 34.47 -16.56
CA ARG A 10 8.80 34.34 -16.60
C ARG A 10 9.36 33.59 -15.39
N ASN A 11 8.77 33.77 -14.20
CA ASN A 11 9.13 32.99 -13.03
C ASN A 11 8.65 31.54 -13.14
N THR A 12 7.49 31.29 -13.74
CA THR A 12 7.07 29.92 -14.06
C THR A 12 7.98 29.26 -15.10
N LEU A 13 8.46 30.00 -16.11
CA LEU A 13 9.47 29.49 -17.05
C LEU A 13 10.83 29.24 -16.38
N LYS A 14 11.24 30.08 -15.42
CA LYS A 14 12.46 29.84 -14.62
C LYS A 14 12.32 28.60 -13.75
N LEU A 15 11.16 28.38 -13.12
CA LEU A 15 10.88 27.22 -12.28
C LEU A 15 10.82 25.92 -13.09
N LEU A 16 10.26 25.96 -14.30
CA LEU A 16 10.22 24.82 -15.22
C LEU A 16 11.59 24.52 -15.84
N GLY A 17 12.36 25.57 -16.16
CA GLY A 17 13.73 25.45 -16.67
C GLY A 17 14.76 24.99 -15.63
N LEU A 18 14.55 25.32 -14.35
CA LEU A 18 15.27 24.73 -13.21
C LEU A 18 14.66 23.39 -12.76
N GLY A 19 13.49 23.02 -13.29
CA GLY A 19 12.68 21.87 -12.88
C GLY A 19 13.00 20.56 -13.60
N SER A 20 13.90 20.55 -14.59
CA SER A 20 14.32 19.31 -15.25
C SER A 20 15.22 18.44 -14.39
N SER A 21 15.84 18.97 -13.33
CA SER A 21 16.58 18.17 -12.34
C SER A 21 15.73 17.82 -11.12
N VAL A 22 14.85 18.70 -10.65
CA VAL A 22 13.97 18.45 -9.47
C VAL A 22 12.77 17.56 -9.83
N GLY A 23 12.09 17.83 -10.95
CA GLY A 23 10.99 17.00 -11.44
C GLY A 23 11.45 15.66 -12.00
N ALA A 24 12.66 15.59 -12.59
CA ALA A 24 13.26 14.32 -12.95
C ALA A 24 13.67 13.52 -11.71
N LEU A 25 14.19 14.14 -10.64
CA LEU A 25 14.44 13.41 -9.39
C LEU A 25 13.14 12.89 -8.77
N SER A 26 12.05 13.67 -8.77
CA SER A 26 10.74 13.18 -8.28
C SER A 26 10.14 12.07 -9.15
N LEU A 27 10.48 11.99 -10.44
CA LEU A 27 10.08 10.90 -11.32
C LEU A 27 11.04 9.70 -11.27
N PHE A 28 12.30 9.92 -10.86
CA PHE A 28 13.29 8.85 -10.65
C PHE A 28 13.20 8.23 -9.24
N ASP A 29 12.65 8.95 -8.27
CA ASP A 29 12.27 8.42 -6.95
C ASP A 29 10.92 7.65 -7.00
N ASN A 30 10.23 7.70 -8.15
CA ASN A 30 8.98 6.97 -8.39
C ASN A 30 9.21 5.56 -8.98
N THR A 31 10.46 5.10 -9.06
CA THR A 31 10.78 3.70 -9.31
C THR A 31 11.47 3.10 -8.08
N ALA A 32 10.74 2.27 -7.35
CA ALA A 32 11.23 1.40 -6.28
C ALA A 32 11.26 1.90 -4.83
N THR A 33 10.34 2.80 -4.43
CA THR A 33 9.62 2.49 -3.18
C THR A 33 8.61 1.38 -3.51
N ALA A 34 9.15 0.17 -3.66
CA ALA A 34 8.38 -1.03 -3.37
C ALA A 34 7.60 -0.74 -2.09
N ARG A 35 6.31 -1.03 -2.09
CA ARG A 35 5.46 -0.82 -0.93
C ARG A 35 6.08 -1.59 0.24
N GLU A 36 6.96 -0.96 1.00
CA GLU A 36 7.10 -1.24 2.42
C GLU A 36 5.76 -0.86 2.99
N GLN A 37 4.82 -1.80 2.90
CA GLN A 37 3.68 -1.83 3.78
C GLN A 37 4.30 -2.06 5.16
N GLY A 38 4.79 -0.97 5.76
CA GLY A 38 5.28 -0.97 7.12
C GLY A 38 4.24 -1.65 7.99
N ALA A 39 4.72 -2.36 9.02
CA ALA A 39 3.86 -3.07 9.95
C ALA A 39 2.62 -2.21 10.25
N PRO A 40 1.41 -2.77 10.12
CA PRO A 40 0.20 -1.98 10.20
C PRO A 40 0.21 -1.20 11.52
N GLN A 41 -0.37 0.01 11.54
CA GLN A 41 -0.24 0.90 12.71
C GLN A 41 -0.65 0.22 14.03
N TYR A 42 -1.60 -0.72 13.99
CA TYR A 42 -2.03 -1.50 15.15
C TYR A 42 -1.00 -2.53 15.64
N ALA A 43 -0.03 -2.92 14.81
CA ALA A 43 1.03 -3.87 15.15
C ALA A 43 2.28 -3.20 15.74
N LYS A 44 2.32 -1.86 15.84
CA LYS A 44 3.46 -1.15 16.43
C LYS A 44 3.58 -1.48 17.93
N GLY A 45 4.76 -1.97 18.32
CA GLY A 45 5.05 -2.36 19.71
C GLY A 45 4.51 -3.74 20.12
N LEU A 46 3.83 -4.47 19.21
CA LEU A 46 3.45 -5.85 19.43
C LEU A 46 4.51 -6.81 18.90
N ALA A 47 4.59 -8.00 19.50
CA ALA A 47 5.44 -9.07 18.98
C ALA A 47 4.98 -9.48 17.55
N PRO A 48 5.90 -9.86 16.65
CA PRO A 48 5.53 -10.32 15.31
C PRO A 48 4.66 -11.58 15.36
N VAL A 49 3.47 -11.51 14.76
CA VAL A 49 2.55 -12.65 14.59
C VAL A 49 3.12 -13.62 13.57
N LYS A 50 3.15 -14.90 13.92
CA LYS A 50 3.66 -15.97 13.03
C LYS A 50 2.54 -16.87 12.57
N ILE A 51 2.58 -17.25 11.29
CA ILE A 51 1.66 -18.23 10.74
C ILE A 51 2.03 -19.62 11.24
N LYS A 52 1.07 -20.32 11.83
CA LYS A 52 1.20 -21.70 12.31
C LYS A 52 0.74 -22.70 11.26
N SER A 53 -0.40 -22.45 10.60
CA SER A 53 -0.96 -23.35 9.62
C SER A 53 -1.82 -22.60 8.59
N VAL A 54 -1.92 -23.17 7.39
CA VAL A 54 -2.82 -22.68 6.33
C VAL A 54 -3.65 -23.86 5.84
N LYS A 55 -4.97 -23.70 5.78
CA LYS A 55 -5.91 -24.73 5.33
C LYS A 55 -6.88 -24.16 4.32
N ALA A 56 -6.97 -24.78 3.15
CA ALA A 56 -8.06 -24.57 2.21
C ALA A 56 -9.23 -25.49 2.58
N ILE A 57 -10.43 -24.91 2.66
CA ILE A 57 -11.67 -25.61 2.97
C ILE A 57 -12.56 -25.51 1.73
N ALA A 58 -12.68 -26.62 1.02
CA ALA A 58 -13.65 -26.74 -0.06
C ALA A 58 -15.05 -26.99 0.52
N THR A 59 -16.03 -26.20 0.09
CA THR A 59 -17.41 -26.30 0.55
C THR A 59 -18.38 -25.88 -0.56
N ALA A 60 -19.65 -26.30 -0.48
CA ALA A 60 -20.67 -25.95 -1.46
C ALA A 60 -22.07 -25.80 -0.83
N PRO A 61 -22.27 -24.84 0.10
CA PRO A 61 -23.53 -24.71 0.83
C PRO A 61 -24.74 -24.35 -0.06
N GLN A 62 -24.52 -23.66 -1.19
CA GLN A 62 -25.56 -23.34 -2.19
C GLN A 62 -25.28 -23.98 -3.56
N GLY A 63 -24.56 -25.11 -3.59
CA GLY A 63 -24.22 -25.82 -4.83
C GLY A 63 -23.11 -25.17 -5.68
N SER A 64 -22.62 -23.99 -5.28
CA SER A 64 -21.42 -23.37 -5.86
C SER A 64 -20.17 -23.86 -5.12
N ASN A 65 -19.12 -24.22 -5.86
CA ASN A 65 -17.85 -24.63 -5.26
C ASN A 65 -17.12 -23.42 -4.68
N LEU A 66 -17.08 -23.33 -3.35
CA LEU A 66 -16.40 -22.27 -2.61
C LEU A 66 -15.15 -22.82 -1.94
N ILE A 67 -14.07 -22.05 -2.00
CA ILE A 67 -12.82 -22.27 -1.28
C ILE A 67 -12.64 -21.15 -0.28
N VAL A 68 -12.69 -21.51 1.02
CA VAL A 68 -12.34 -20.61 2.13
C VAL A 68 -10.96 -20.99 2.63
N VAL A 69 -10.06 -20.01 2.74
CA VAL A 69 -8.74 -20.20 3.33
C VAL A 69 -8.76 -19.78 4.79
N LYS A 70 -8.39 -20.69 5.69
CA LYS A 70 -8.15 -20.40 7.10
C LYS A 70 -6.63 -20.34 7.35
N VAL A 71 -6.17 -19.24 7.92
CA VAL A 71 -4.77 -19.05 8.34
C VAL A 71 -4.73 -18.98 9.86
N GLU A 72 -4.17 -20.00 10.51
CA GLU A 72 -3.98 -20.01 11.96
C GLU A 72 -2.62 -19.43 12.33
N THR A 73 -2.57 -18.73 13.46
CA THR A 73 -1.35 -18.12 13.97
C THR A 73 -0.82 -18.87 15.19
N THR A 74 0.35 -18.47 15.70
CA THR A 74 0.91 -19.01 16.93
C THR A 74 0.13 -18.59 18.18
N GLU A 75 -0.62 -17.51 18.09
CA GLU A 75 -1.43 -16.95 19.16
C GLU A 75 -2.77 -17.72 19.27
N PRO A 76 -3.09 -18.33 20.43
CA PRO A 76 -4.32 -19.10 20.59
C PRO A 76 -5.57 -18.27 20.29
N GLY A 77 -6.41 -18.77 19.38
CA GLY A 77 -7.67 -18.12 18.99
C GLY A 77 -7.54 -17.06 17.89
N LEU A 78 -6.33 -16.63 17.51
CA LEU A 78 -6.12 -15.70 16.41
C LEU A 78 -5.98 -16.46 15.08
N TYR A 79 -6.91 -16.23 14.17
CA TYR A 79 -6.88 -16.77 12.81
C TYR A 79 -7.55 -15.82 11.83
N GLY A 80 -7.12 -15.87 10.57
CA GLY A 80 -7.74 -15.16 9.45
C GLY A 80 -8.59 -16.08 8.59
N LEU A 81 -9.64 -15.52 7.97
CA LEU A 81 -10.43 -16.16 6.93
C LEU A 81 -10.34 -15.36 5.63
N GLY A 82 -10.17 -16.05 4.51
CA GLY A 82 -10.10 -15.45 3.18
C GLY A 82 -10.97 -16.17 2.16
N CYS A 83 -11.49 -15.42 1.18
CA CYS A 83 -12.13 -15.97 -0.01
C CYS A 83 -11.05 -16.32 -1.04
N ALA A 84 -11.16 -17.50 -1.66
CA ALA A 84 -10.21 -17.97 -2.68
C ALA A 84 -10.90 -18.69 -3.85
N THR A 85 -12.16 -18.36 -4.13
CA THR A 85 -12.95 -18.86 -5.27
C THR A 85 -12.94 -17.85 -6.40
#